data_AF-A0A509EH84-F1
#
_entry.id   AF-A0A509EH84-F1
#
_cell.length_a   1.000
_cell.length_b   1.000
_cell.length_c   1.000
_cell.angle_alpha   90.00
_cell.angle_beta   90.00
_cell.angle_gamma   90.00
#
_symmetry.space_group_name_H-M   'P 1'
#
loop_
_entity.id
_entity.type
_entity.pdbx_description
1 polymer ?
#
loop_
_entity_poly.entity_id
_entity_poly.type
_entity_poly.pdbx_seq_one_letter_code
_entity_poly.pdbx_strand_id
1 'polypeptide(L)'
;MRVQPLDLTTDGDPHPIKRLARLALPEPLREADVAEDFDRWIRDNVPSERDRIGMFDRFGTPPLTQREHALFTLLSILAIEHGAWPLEEGCGRAIRCLEEIQRHWAPSDPVSSYLRGKAAAFVAQGFRCARGEPGRLLSFLNGAPLRVCGDGTAALAFGVTAPVSDLIFDFRDDAFALHSLRSMVEGDRTAFDAAVLAQAEILAPAIERGVARLFERCAPPPGDYLAAFRDVLSDERWLPTLLGKLEGRADLRDRVGGMPAAAEWLRAIAGARAWKANDIRRLVRLEPLFEDDPEAFMAAIVSGVRALEGSEPASAVFAALSLLHLARRRRAVRSELADAEREEAFVLALRDLPSGEMIVRLHAQLADLPMDIPGARAVWRHLGNAEKGLWQWRIRAVVGDDRALRRGLAEFLLAWMSQDVYRDVERLVVDLLPPAQELDVLRTLAQSCDRLTSLRAGCLAREMTFGLPD
;
A
#
# COMPACT_ATOMS: atom_id res chain seq x y z
N MET A 1 26.36 24.51 -46.44
CA MET A 1 26.17 23.42 -47.42
C MET A 1 24.68 23.09 -47.43
N ARG A 2 23.97 23.32 -48.55
CA ARG A 2 22.55 23.00 -48.67
C ARG A 2 22.42 21.49 -48.90
N VAL A 3 21.79 20.78 -47.96
CA VAL A 3 21.38 19.39 -48.15
C VAL A 3 20.27 19.40 -49.21
N GLN A 4 20.55 18.84 -50.39
CA GLN A 4 19.52 18.63 -51.39
C GLN A 4 18.56 17.52 -50.90
N PRO A 5 17.24 17.68 -51.06
CA PRO A 5 16.32 16.59 -50.85
C PRO A 5 16.56 15.56 -51.95
N LEU A 6 16.77 14.29 -51.56
CA LEU A 6 16.80 13.18 -52.52
C LEU A 6 15.39 13.04 -53.10
N ASP A 7 15.21 13.31 -54.39
CA ASP A 7 13.96 13.04 -55.09
C ASP A 7 13.83 11.53 -55.32
N LEU A 8 12.83 10.92 -54.68
CA LEU A 8 12.61 9.46 -54.61
C LEU A 8 11.35 9.02 -55.39
N THR A 9 10.87 9.85 -56.32
CA THR A 9 9.60 9.65 -57.01
C THR A 9 9.68 8.89 -58.33
N THR A 10 10.87 8.61 -58.86
CA THR A 10 11.01 8.08 -60.24
C THR A 10 11.72 6.74 -60.33
N ASP A 11 11.21 5.71 -59.65
CA ASP A 11 11.46 4.32 -60.07
C ASP A 11 10.29 3.43 -59.65
N GLY A 12 9.68 2.81 -60.66
CA GLY A 12 8.44 2.01 -60.61
C GLY A 12 8.54 0.68 -59.88
N ASP A 13 9.27 0.63 -58.77
CA ASP A 13 9.43 -0.57 -57.93
C ASP A 13 8.61 -0.41 -56.64
N PRO A 14 7.51 -1.18 -56.45
CA PRO A 14 6.51 -0.90 -55.42
C PRO A 14 6.88 -1.44 -54.02
N HIS A 15 7.98 -2.19 -53.86
CA HIS A 15 8.26 -2.91 -52.61
C HIS A 15 9.23 -2.13 -51.67
N PRO A 16 8.79 -1.70 -50.46
CA PRO A 16 9.59 -0.88 -49.54
C PRO A 16 10.92 -1.52 -49.11
N ILE A 17 10.97 -2.86 -49.02
CA ILE A 17 12.18 -3.63 -48.70
C ILE A 17 13.26 -3.45 -49.76
N LYS A 18 12.90 -3.44 -51.06
CA LYS A 18 13.86 -3.26 -52.16
C LYS A 18 14.46 -1.85 -52.15
N ARG A 19 13.64 -0.85 -51.80
CA ARG A 19 14.08 0.54 -51.61
C ARG A 19 15.03 0.67 -50.41
N LEU A 20 14.70 0.06 -49.27
CA LEU A 20 15.56 0.00 -48.06
C LEU A 20 16.89 -0.71 -48.32
N ALA A 21 16.87 -1.87 -48.98
CA ALA A 21 18.06 -2.63 -49.34
C ALA A 21 18.99 -1.82 -50.27
N ARG A 22 18.45 -1.16 -51.30
CA ARG A 22 19.22 -0.27 -52.18
C ARG A 22 19.79 0.97 -51.47
N LEU A 23 19.04 1.48 -50.48
CA LEU A 23 19.44 2.63 -49.67
C LEU A 23 20.41 2.28 -48.54
N ALA A 24 20.57 1.02 -48.14
CA ALA A 24 21.36 0.64 -46.97
C ALA A 24 22.60 -0.21 -47.29
N LEU A 25 22.60 -0.96 -48.39
CA LEU A 25 23.68 -1.90 -48.70
C LEU A 25 24.86 -1.23 -49.47
N PRO A 26 26.11 -1.66 -49.25
CA PRO A 26 27.25 -1.29 -50.11
C PRO A 26 27.00 -1.70 -51.56
N GLU A 27 27.69 -1.05 -52.51
CA GLU A 27 27.45 -1.15 -53.96
C GLU A 27 27.22 -2.56 -54.58
N PRO A 28 27.83 -3.67 -54.14
CA PRO A 28 27.62 -4.95 -54.84
C PRO A 28 26.22 -5.57 -54.69
N LEU A 29 25.31 -5.00 -53.88
CA LEU A 29 23.97 -5.55 -53.62
C LEU A 29 22.82 -4.75 -54.26
N ARG A 30 23.10 -3.75 -55.10
CA ARG A 30 22.05 -3.01 -55.83
C ARG A 30 21.45 -3.79 -57.01
N GLU A 31 22.14 -4.81 -57.50
CA GLU A 31 21.84 -5.52 -58.75
C GLU A 31 21.30 -6.95 -58.59
N ALA A 32 21.31 -7.53 -57.39
CA ALA A 32 20.85 -8.90 -57.15
C ALA A 32 19.38 -8.97 -56.72
N ASP A 33 18.68 -10.05 -57.08
CA ASP A 33 17.28 -10.29 -56.72
C ASP A 33 17.09 -10.32 -55.19
N VAL A 34 16.60 -9.19 -54.68
CA VAL A 34 16.66 -8.73 -53.27
C VAL A 34 15.93 -9.62 -52.26
N ALA A 35 15.18 -10.65 -52.68
CA ALA A 35 14.43 -11.50 -51.76
C ALA A 35 15.21 -12.77 -51.34
N GLU A 36 15.78 -13.53 -52.28
CA GLU A 36 16.48 -14.79 -51.98
C GLU A 36 17.92 -14.58 -51.49
N ASP A 37 18.60 -13.56 -51.99
CA ASP A 37 19.98 -13.28 -51.60
C ASP A 37 20.08 -12.52 -50.26
N PHE A 38 19.00 -11.86 -49.82
CA PHE A 38 18.98 -11.14 -48.55
C PHE A 38 18.83 -12.08 -47.35
N ASP A 39 17.98 -13.11 -47.45
CA ASP A 39 17.86 -14.17 -46.44
C ASP A 39 19.14 -15.02 -46.32
N ARG A 40 19.83 -15.23 -47.44
CA ARG A 40 21.13 -15.92 -47.49
C ARG A 40 22.22 -15.04 -46.87
N TRP A 41 22.27 -13.76 -47.25
CA TRP A 41 23.21 -12.80 -46.70
C TRP A 41 23.02 -12.60 -45.19
N ILE A 42 21.78 -12.52 -44.69
CA ILE A 42 21.51 -12.47 -43.24
C ILE A 42 22.02 -13.72 -42.53
N ARG A 43 21.82 -14.91 -43.11
CA ARG A 43 22.35 -16.16 -42.56
C ARG A 43 23.87 -16.19 -42.53
N ASP A 44 24.51 -15.64 -43.56
CA ASP A 44 25.95 -15.74 -43.78
C ASP A 44 26.74 -14.57 -43.14
N ASN A 45 26.08 -13.44 -42.84
CA ASN A 45 26.73 -12.20 -42.41
C ASN A 45 26.16 -11.61 -41.09
N VAL A 46 25.04 -12.13 -40.55
CA VAL A 46 24.66 -11.82 -39.17
C VAL A 46 25.51 -12.69 -38.23
N PRO A 47 26.47 -12.10 -37.52
CA PRO A 47 27.56 -12.86 -36.92
C PRO A 47 27.06 -13.61 -35.68
N SER A 48 27.93 -14.42 -35.07
CA SER A 48 27.60 -15.21 -33.87
C SER A 48 27.02 -14.35 -32.74
N GLU A 49 26.26 -14.94 -31.81
CA GLU A 49 25.60 -14.25 -30.68
C GLU A 49 26.51 -13.25 -29.94
N ARG A 50 27.81 -13.56 -29.85
CA ARG A 50 28.86 -12.75 -29.21
C ARG A 50 29.25 -11.51 -30.02
N ASP A 51 29.26 -11.60 -31.34
CA ASP A 51 29.57 -10.49 -32.26
C ASP A 51 28.38 -9.55 -32.44
N ARG A 52 27.15 -10.07 -32.28
CA ARG A 52 25.93 -9.25 -32.23
C ARG A 52 26.04 -8.23 -31.12
N ILE A 53 26.28 -8.67 -29.88
CA ILE A 53 26.44 -7.80 -28.70
C ILE A 53 27.54 -6.75 -28.91
N GLY A 54 28.69 -7.13 -29.50
CA GLY A 54 29.81 -6.22 -29.76
C GLY A 54 29.57 -5.17 -30.86
N MET A 55 28.71 -5.45 -31.85
CA MET A 55 28.22 -4.42 -32.77
C MET A 55 27.35 -3.41 -32.01
N PHE A 56 26.41 -3.88 -31.19
CA PHE A 56 25.47 -3.04 -30.43
C PHE A 56 26.16 -2.11 -29.40
N ASP A 57 27.23 -2.56 -28.74
CA ASP A 57 28.00 -1.74 -27.78
C ASP A 57 28.78 -0.60 -28.44
N ARG A 58 29.21 -0.76 -29.71
CA ARG A 58 29.90 0.31 -30.46
C ARG A 58 28.95 1.41 -30.94
N PHE A 59 27.67 1.11 -31.12
CA PHE A 59 26.68 2.04 -31.66
C PHE A 59 25.94 2.86 -30.59
N GLY A 60 26.28 2.67 -29.30
CA GLY A 60 25.83 3.52 -28.19
C GLY A 60 26.56 4.87 -28.07
N THR A 61 27.44 5.23 -29.02
CA THR A 61 28.11 6.54 -29.05
C THR A 61 27.60 7.37 -30.24
N PRO A 62 26.95 8.53 -30.01
CA PRO A 62 26.36 9.34 -31.08
C PRO A 62 27.40 10.17 -31.88
N PRO A 63 27.06 10.62 -33.11
CA PRO A 63 25.76 10.47 -33.77
C PRO A 63 25.80 9.51 -34.97
N LEU A 64 24.86 8.56 -34.99
CA LEU A 64 24.57 7.74 -36.17
C LEU A 64 23.78 8.55 -37.20
N THR A 65 23.95 8.23 -38.48
CA THR A 65 23.16 8.78 -39.58
C THR A 65 21.77 8.14 -39.62
N GLN A 66 20.76 8.84 -40.17
CA GLN A 66 19.40 8.28 -40.36
C GLN A 66 19.43 6.91 -41.05
N ARG A 67 20.34 6.71 -42.01
CA ARG A 67 20.54 5.46 -42.76
C ARG A 67 21.02 4.30 -41.85
N GLU A 68 21.92 4.56 -40.92
CA GLU A 68 22.42 3.56 -39.97
C GLU A 68 21.34 3.18 -38.96
N HIS A 69 20.53 4.15 -38.51
CA HIS A 69 19.33 3.87 -37.69
C HIS A 69 18.33 2.96 -38.43
N ALA A 70 18.06 3.19 -39.72
CA ALA A 70 17.15 2.33 -40.50
C ALA A 70 17.63 0.88 -40.60
N LEU A 71 18.90 0.71 -40.95
CA LEU A 71 19.52 -0.61 -41.13
C LEU A 71 19.56 -1.36 -39.81
N PHE A 72 19.92 -0.69 -38.72
CA PHE A 72 19.89 -1.23 -37.37
C PHE A 72 18.50 -1.71 -36.97
N THR A 73 17.47 -0.89 -37.22
CA THR A 73 16.09 -1.26 -36.93
C THR A 73 15.63 -2.45 -37.75
N LEU A 74 15.93 -2.48 -39.05
CA LEU A 74 15.55 -3.58 -39.94
C LEU A 74 16.26 -4.89 -39.56
N LEU A 75 17.56 -4.86 -39.27
CA LEU A 75 18.31 -6.02 -38.79
C LEU A 75 17.81 -6.51 -37.43
N SER A 76 17.41 -5.59 -36.54
CA SER A 76 16.82 -5.95 -35.26
C SER A 76 15.48 -6.65 -35.45
N ILE A 77 14.57 -6.10 -36.29
CA ILE A 77 13.27 -6.72 -36.61
C ILE A 77 13.46 -8.11 -37.23
N LEU A 78 14.42 -8.28 -38.14
CA LEU A 78 14.67 -9.57 -38.79
C LEU A 78 15.29 -10.59 -37.83
N ALA A 79 16.27 -10.19 -37.02
CA ALA A 79 16.84 -11.07 -36.00
C ALA A 79 15.77 -11.55 -35.01
N ILE A 80 14.82 -10.67 -34.71
CA ILE A 80 13.65 -10.96 -33.89
C ILE A 80 12.68 -11.93 -34.61
N GLU A 81 12.32 -11.68 -35.88
CA GLU A 81 11.43 -12.55 -36.67
C GLU A 81 12.00 -13.98 -36.84
N HIS A 82 13.33 -14.12 -36.89
CA HIS A 82 14.01 -15.42 -36.98
C HIS A 82 14.32 -16.08 -35.63
N GLY A 83 13.75 -15.59 -34.52
CA GLY A 83 13.83 -16.24 -33.21
C GLY A 83 15.22 -16.22 -32.57
N ALA A 84 16.09 -15.30 -32.98
CA ALA A 84 17.43 -15.17 -32.40
C ALA A 84 17.43 -14.54 -30.99
N TRP A 85 16.25 -14.22 -30.45
CA TRP A 85 16.05 -13.47 -29.21
C TRP A 85 14.90 -14.10 -28.42
N PRO A 86 14.98 -14.13 -27.07
CA PRO A 86 13.79 -14.31 -26.24
C PRO A 86 12.73 -13.27 -26.60
N LEU A 87 11.46 -13.67 -26.58
CA LEU A 87 10.34 -12.83 -27.03
C LEU A 87 10.30 -11.48 -26.30
N GLU A 88 10.53 -11.47 -24.97
CA GLU A 88 10.51 -10.25 -24.17
C GLU A 88 11.63 -9.28 -24.58
N GLU A 89 12.84 -9.79 -24.82
CA GLU A 89 13.99 -8.99 -25.24
C GLU A 89 13.81 -8.45 -26.67
N GLY A 90 13.28 -9.29 -27.56
CA GLY A 90 12.91 -8.89 -28.92
C GLY A 90 11.86 -7.77 -28.92
N CYS A 91 10.83 -7.88 -28.08
CA CYS A 91 9.80 -6.85 -27.97
C CYS A 91 10.35 -5.52 -27.46
N GLY A 92 11.14 -5.54 -26.37
CA GLY A 92 11.78 -4.33 -25.83
C GLY A 92 12.74 -3.66 -26.83
N ARG A 93 13.32 -4.42 -27.77
CA ARG A 93 14.12 -3.86 -28.86
C ARG A 93 13.28 -3.33 -30.02
N ALA A 94 12.21 -4.00 -30.40
CA ALA A 94 11.25 -3.52 -31.39
C ALA A 94 10.62 -2.18 -30.96
N ILE A 95 10.29 -2.05 -29.67
CA ILE A 95 9.83 -0.82 -29.00
C ILE A 95 10.84 0.32 -29.17
N ARG A 96 12.10 0.12 -28.76
CA ARG A 96 13.15 1.14 -28.91
C ARG A 96 13.37 1.54 -30.37
N CYS A 97 13.32 0.59 -31.28
CA CYS A 97 13.41 0.86 -32.72
C CYS A 97 12.28 1.78 -33.21
N LEU A 98 11.05 1.56 -32.74
CA LEU A 98 9.91 2.39 -33.10
C LEU A 98 10.01 3.81 -32.55
N GLU A 99 10.51 3.99 -31.32
CA GLU A 99 10.77 5.33 -30.76
C GLU A 99 11.78 6.11 -31.59
N GLU A 100 12.88 5.46 -31.97
CA GLU A 100 13.93 6.09 -32.78
C GLU A 100 13.40 6.48 -34.17
N ILE A 101 12.59 5.63 -34.79
CA ILE A 101 11.92 5.97 -36.07
C ILE A 101 10.96 7.15 -35.87
N GLN A 102 10.22 7.22 -34.77
CA GLN A 102 9.30 8.33 -34.51
C GLN A 102 10.02 9.66 -34.25
N ARG A 103 11.17 9.62 -33.56
CA ARG A 103 11.98 10.81 -33.26
C ARG A 103 12.67 11.38 -34.50
N HIS A 104 13.19 10.53 -35.38
CA HIS A 104 14.14 10.95 -36.41
C HIS A 104 13.60 10.93 -37.84
N TRP A 105 12.41 10.35 -38.09
CA TRP A 105 11.88 10.16 -39.44
C TRP A 105 10.52 10.84 -39.63
N ALA A 106 10.36 11.51 -40.77
CA ALA A 106 9.10 12.11 -41.16
C ALA A 106 8.01 11.03 -41.29
N PRO A 107 6.79 11.22 -40.73
CA PRO A 107 5.72 10.23 -40.79
C PRO A 107 5.27 9.83 -42.20
N SER A 108 5.55 10.68 -43.19
CA SER A 108 5.22 10.47 -44.61
C SER A 108 6.24 9.64 -45.38
N ASP A 109 7.37 9.23 -44.77
CA ASP A 109 8.37 8.40 -45.42
C ASP A 109 7.86 6.95 -45.56
N PRO A 110 7.76 6.38 -46.79
CA PRO A 110 7.32 5.00 -47.03
C PRO A 110 8.14 3.95 -46.27
N VAL A 111 9.44 4.19 -46.09
CA VAL A 111 10.34 3.32 -45.34
C VAL A 111 10.01 3.36 -43.85
N SER A 112 9.78 4.56 -43.31
CA SER A 112 9.33 4.75 -41.94
C SER A 112 7.99 4.05 -41.70
N SER A 113 7.03 4.19 -42.63
CA SER A 113 5.73 3.53 -42.55
C SER A 113 5.84 2.00 -42.56
N TYR A 114 6.70 1.44 -43.42
CA TYR A 114 6.93 0.00 -43.49
C TYR A 114 7.54 -0.55 -42.19
N LEU A 115 8.62 0.07 -41.70
CA LEU A 115 9.29 -0.33 -40.46
C LEU A 115 8.36 -0.21 -39.25
N ARG A 116 7.53 0.85 -39.20
CA ARG A 116 6.50 1.02 -38.17
C ARG A 116 5.48 -0.11 -38.19
N GLY A 117 4.97 -0.47 -39.37
CA GLY A 117 4.01 -1.56 -39.52
C GLY A 117 4.58 -2.92 -39.08
N LYS A 118 5.82 -3.21 -39.46
CA LYS A 118 6.51 -4.46 -39.07
C LYS A 118 6.76 -4.56 -37.58
N ALA A 119 7.34 -3.52 -36.98
CA ALA A 119 7.59 -3.55 -35.54
C ALA A 119 6.28 -3.51 -34.73
N ALA A 120 5.24 -2.81 -35.18
CA ALA A 120 3.92 -2.87 -34.53
C ALA A 120 3.30 -4.28 -34.57
N ALA A 121 3.40 -4.99 -35.70
CA ALA A 121 2.93 -6.36 -35.82
C ALA A 121 3.68 -7.31 -34.85
N PHE A 122 4.99 -7.12 -34.72
CA PHE A 122 5.80 -7.89 -33.78
C PHE A 122 5.44 -7.60 -32.32
N VAL A 123 5.31 -6.33 -31.94
CA VAL A 123 4.89 -5.93 -30.59
C VAL A 123 3.49 -6.47 -30.29
N ALA A 124 2.57 -6.47 -31.25
CA ALA A 124 1.24 -7.08 -31.10
C ALA A 124 1.29 -8.60 -30.92
N GLN A 125 2.19 -9.30 -31.62
CA GLN A 125 2.43 -10.73 -31.40
C GLN A 125 3.01 -11.01 -30.02
N GLY A 126 4.02 -10.24 -29.62
CA GLY A 126 4.63 -10.33 -28.28
C GLY A 126 3.62 -10.12 -27.17
N PHE A 127 2.77 -9.09 -27.31
CA PHE A 127 1.68 -8.83 -26.39
C PHE A 127 0.73 -10.04 -26.27
N ARG A 128 0.26 -10.60 -27.40
CA ARG A 128 -0.62 -11.79 -27.40
C ARG A 128 0.01 -12.99 -26.71
N CYS A 129 1.31 -13.20 -26.90
CA CYS A 129 2.04 -14.29 -26.26
C CYS A 129 2.30 -14.04 -24.76
N ALA A 130 2.39 -12.78 -24.33
CA ALA A 130 2.55 -12.41 -22.93
C ALA A 130 1.22 -12.43 -22.15
N ARG A 131 0.08 -12.26 -22.84
CA ARG A 131 -1.26 -12.34 -22.23
C ARG A 131 -1.48 -13.67 -21.52
N GLY A 132 -2.18 -13.62 -20.39
CA GLY A 132 -2.46 -14.79 -19.54
C GLY A 132 -1.34 -15.18 -18.57
N GLU A 133 -0.16 -14.59 -18.68
CA GLU A 133 0.94 -14.75 -17.72
C GLU A 133 1.32 -13.40 -17.08
N PRO A 134 0.81 -13.07 -15.87
CA PRO A 134 0.96 -11.75 -15.25
C PRO A 134 2.39 -11.23 -15.22
N GLY A 135 3.36 -12.08 -14.86
CA GLY A 135 4.77 -11.70 -14.78
C GLY A 135 5.38 -11.35 -16.14
N ARG A 136 5.07 -12.13 -17.18
CA ARG A 136 5.52 -11.85 -18.55
C ARG A 136 4.85 -10.62 -19.12
N LEU A 137 3.55 -10.46 -18.89
CA LEU A 137 2.80 -9.29 -19.33
C LEU A 137 3.32 -8.02 -18.67
N LEU A 138 3.59 -8.03 -17.36
CA LEU A 138 4.15 -6.87 -16.67
C LEU A 138 5.56 -6.53 -17.16
N SER A 139 6.39 -7.55 -17.41
CA SER A 139 7.73 -7.37 -17.99
C SER A 139 7.65 -6.74 -19.40
N PHE A 140 6.72 -7.22 -20.22
CA PHE A 140 6.45 -6.67 -21.56
C PHE A 140 5.98 -5.21 -21.51
N LEU A 141 5.15 -4.86 -20.53
CA LEU A 141 4.62 -3.51 -20.33
C LEU A 141 5.60 -2.57 -19.60
N ASN A 142 6.68 -3.10 -19.04
CA ASN A 142 7.61 -2.31 -18.24
C ASN A 142 8.29 -1.23 -19.09
N GLY A 143 8.06 0.03 -18.74
CA GLY A 143 8.57 1.20 -19.47
C GLY A 143 7.69 1.65 -20.64
N ALA A 144 6.57 0.97 -20.92
CA ALA A 144 5.59 1.41 -21.90
C ALA A 144 4.52 2.28 -21.23
N PRO A 145 4.33 3.55 -21.63
CA PRO A 145 3.22 4.34 -21.13
C PRO A 145 1.88 3.73 -21.54
N LEU A 146 0.95 3.62 -20.60
CA LEU A 146 -0.40 3.14 -20.84
C LEU A 146 -1.37 4.32 -20.83
N ARG A 147 -2.03 4.60 -21.95
CA ARG A 147 -3.07 5.63 -22.04
C ARG A 147 -4.44 4.98 -22.15
N VAL A 148 -5.35 5.33 -21.25
CA VAL A 148 -6.74 4.87 -21.33
C VAL A 148 -7.54 5.81 -22.25
N CYS A 149 -8.12 5.23 -23.29
CA CYS A 149 -9.00 5.91 -24.24
C CYS A 149 -10.43 5.97 -23.72
N GLY A 150 -11.21 6.96 -24.17
CA GLY A 150 -12.59 7.18 -23.74
C GLY A 150 -13.58 6.09 -24.16
N ASP A 151 -13.16 5.14 -25.01
CA ASP A 151 -13.93 3.97 -25.44
C ASP A 151 -13.68 2.72 -24.57
N GLY A 152 -12.91 2.85 -23.48
CA GLY A 152 -12.58 1.73 -22.59
C GLY A 152 -11.43 0.85 -23.08
N THR A 153 -10.71 1.28 -24.13
CA THR A 153 -9.47 0.62 -24.57
C THR A 153 -8.24 1.27 -23.95
N ALA A 154 -7.21 0.48 -23.66
CA ALA A 154 -5.88 0.96 -23.36
C ALA A 154 -5.07 1.02 -24.65
N ALA A 155 -4.63 2.22 -25.02
CA ALA A 155 -3.55 2.38 -25.96
C ALA A 155 -2.23 2.13 -25.23
N LEU A 156 -1.60 1.02 -25.56
CA LEU A 156 -0.24 0.71 -25.15
C LEU A 156 0.71 1.40 -26.13
N ALA A 157 1.98 1.51 -25.73
CA ALA A 157 2.99 2.03 -26.62
C ALA A 157 2.98 1.29 -27.97
N PHE A 158 3.25 2.04 -29.05
CA PHE A 158 3.47 1.50 -30.40
C PHE A 158 2.28 0.90 -31.13
N GLY A 159 1.06 1.38 -30.81
CA GLY A 159 -0.14 1.09 -31.59
C GLY A 159 -0.81 -0.24 -31.23
N VAL A 160 -0.36 -0.91 -30.17
CA VAL A 160 -1.11 -2.03 -29.58
C VAL A 160 -2.23 -1.46 -28.72
N THR A 161 -3.45 -1.93 -28.99
CA THR A 161 -4.63 -1.58 -28.18
C THR A 161 -5.24 -2.84 -27.60
N ALA A 162 -5.70 -2.77 -26.36
CA ALA A 162 -6.44 -3.85 -25.72
C ALA A 162 -7.58 -3.28 -24.85
N PRO A 163 -8.71 -3.99 -24.68
CA PRO A 163 -9.71 -3.60 -23.70
C PRO A 163 -9.09 -3.48 -22.31
N VAL A 164 -9.38 -2.41 -21.57
CA VAL A 164 -8.85 -2.22 -20.21
C VAL A 164 -9.30 -3.36 -19.29
N SER A 165 -10.54 -3.82 -19.46
CA SER A 165 -11.12 -4.93 -18.69
C SER A 165 -10.32 -6.22 -18.82
N ASP A 166 -9.90 -6.55 -20.05
CA ASP A 166 -9.13 -7.74 -20.39
C ASP A 166 -7.73 -7.69 -19.76
N LEU A 167 -7.09 -6.52 -19.83
CA LEU A 167 -5.79 -6.30 -19.19
C LEU A 167 -5.88 -6.51 -17.68
N ILE A 168 -6.88 -5.91 -17.03
CA ILE A 168 -7.11 -6.09 -15.58
C ILE A 168 -7.35 -7.55 -15.24
N PHE A 169 -8.16 -8.26 -16.04
CA PHE A 169 -8.49 -9.66 -15.82
C PHE A 169 -7.27 -10.59 -15.93
N ASP A 170 -6.30 -10.25 -16.78
CA ASP A 170 -5.03 -10.98 -16.88
C ASP A 170 -4.22 -10.90 -15.57
N PHE A 171 -4.45 -9.89 -14.71
CA PHE A 171 -3.78 -9.71 -13.41
C PHE A 171 -4.64 -10.11 -12.20
N ARG A 172 -5.80 -10.76 -12.41
CA ARG A 172 -6.79 -11.02 -11.35
C ARG A 172 -6.27 -11.77 -10.12
N ASP A 173 -5.21 -12.55 -10.27
CA ASP A 173 -4.61 -13.35 -9.21
C ASP A 173 -3.35 -12.71 -8.57
N ASP A 174 -2.84 -11.59 -9.11
CA ASP A 174 -1.66 -10.87 -8.61
C ASP A 174 -1.94 -9.37 -8.47
N ALA A 175 -2.39 -8.98 -7.26
CA ALA A 175 -2.71 -7.59 -6.95
C ALA A 175 -1.51 -6.63 -6.99
N PHE A 176 -0.28 -7.11 -6.81
CA PHE A 176 0.91 -6.25 -6.93
C PHE A 176 1.23 -5.95 -8.38
N ALA A 177 1.07 -6.93 -9.26
CA ALA A 177 1.20 -6.73 -10.68
C ALA A 177 0.08 -5.80 -11.20
N LEU A 178 -1.16 -5.96 -10.70
CA LEU A 178 -2.26 -5.03 -10.99
C LEU A 178 -1.97 -3.60 -10.49
N HIS A 179 -1.39 -3.44 -9.29
CA HIS A 179 -0.96 -2.14 -8.78
C HIS A 179 0.13 -1.51 -9.67
N SER A 180 1.07 -2.34 -10.12
CA SER A 180 2.15 -1.91 -11.02
C SER A 180 1.58 -1.46 -12.37
N LEU A 181 0.61 -2.21 -12.92
CA LEU A 181 -0.12 -1.81 -14.13
C LEU A 181 -0.83 -0.47 -13.94
N ARG A 182 -1.54 -0.28 -12.82
CA ARG A 182 -2.19 0.99 -12.48
C ARG A 182 -1.20 2.16 -12.44
N SER A 183 0.01 1.90 -11.93
CA SER A 183 1.06 2.92 -11.82
C SER A 183 1.64 3.33 -13.18
N MET A 184 1.52 2.47 -14.21
CA MET A 184 1.92 2.75 -15.59
C MET A 184 0.90 3.59 -16.38
N VAL A 185 -0.31 3.80 -15.85
CA VAL A 185 -1.34 4.64 -16.48
C VAL A 185 -0.89 6.10 -16.48
N GLU A 186 -0.78 6.70 -17.67
CA GLU A 186 -0.46 8.11 -17.86
C GLU A 186 -1.65 9.02 -17.58
N GLY A 187 -1.40 10.11 -16.87
CA GLY A 187 -2.39 11.15 -16.64
C GLY A 187 -3.51 10.70 -15.70
N ASP A 188 -4.76 10.93 -16.11
CA ASP A 188 -5.94 10.60 -15.31
C ASP A 188 -6.21 9.09 -15.28
N ARG A 189 -6.40 8.56 -14.07
CA ARG A 189 -6.60 7.12 -13.80
C ARG A 189 -8.07 6.77 -13.55
N THR A 190 -8.98 7.74 -13.54
CA THR A 190 -10.40 7.53 -13.21
C THR A 190 -11.05 6.40 -14.02
N ALA A 191 -10.81 6.35 -15.33
CA ALA A 191 -11.36 5.30 -16.20
C ALA A 191 -10.78 3.92 -15.90
N PHE A 192 -9.50 3.83 -15.55
CA PHE A 192 -8.86 2.57 -15.12
C PHE A 192 -9.44 2.09 -13.79
N ASP A 193 -9.54 2.99 -12.81
CA ASP A 193 -10.05 2.68 -11.47
C ASP A 193 -11.54 2.26 -11.54
N ALA A 194 -12.34 2.88 -12.40
CA ALA A 194 -13.72 2.46 -12.67
C ALA A 194 -13.80 1.04 -13.27
N ALA A 195 -12.87 0.68 -14.16
CA ALA A 195 -12.81 -0.67 -14.74
C ALA A 195 -12.36 -1.73 -13.73
N VAL A 196 -11.47 -1.37 -12.79
CA VAL A 196 -11.10 -2.22 -11.64
C VAL A 196 -12.33 -2.45 -10.75
N LEU A 197 -13.06 -1.37 -10.42
CA LEU A 197 -14.27 -1.45 -9.59
C LEU A 197 -15.36 -2.29 -10.24
N ALA A 198 -15.54 -2.21 -11.56
CA ALA A 198 -16.50 -3.03 -12.30
C ALA A 198 -16.20 -4.54 -12.20
N GLN A 199 -14.97 -4.93 -11.85
CA GLN A 199 -14.54 -6.31 -11.66
C GLN A 199 -14.23 -6.64 -10.19
N ALA A 200 -14.69 -5.82 -9.24
CA ALA A 200 -14.33 -5.92 -7.83
C ALA A 200 -14.53 -7.33 -7.24
N GLU A 201 -15.63 -8.01 -7.57
CA GLU A 201 -15.93 -9.36 -7.06
C GLU A 201 -14.85 -10.39 -7.42
N ILE A 202 -14.27 -10.27 -8.63
CA ILE A 202 -13.24 -11.18 -9.14
C ILE A 202 -11.89 -10.82 -8.52
N LEU A 203 -11.59 -9.53 -8.38
CA LEU A 203 -10.28 -9.03 -7.95
C LEU A 203 -10.10 -9.01 -6.42
N ALA A 204 -11.18 -8.85 -5.66
CA ALA A 204 -11.16 -8.68 -4.20
C ALA A 204 -10.34 -9.76 -3.48
N PRO A 205 -10.48 -11.07 -3.77
CA PRO A 205 -9.71 -12.11 -3.07
C PRO A 205 -8.20 -11.94 -3.22
N ALA A 206 -7.71 -11.57 -4.41
CA ALA A 206 -6.28 -11.36 -4.64
C ALA A 206 -5.79 -10.05 -4.00
N ILE A 207 -6.60 -8.98 -4.08
CA ILE A 207 -6.29 -7.68 -3.47
C ILE A 207 -6.22 -7.79 -1.95
N GLU A 208 -7.15 -8.52 -1.32
CA GLU A 208 -7.14 -8.80 0.12
C GLU A 208 -5.91 -9.62 0.55
N ARG A 209 -5.56 -10.68 -0.20
CA ARG A 209 -4.32 -11.43 0.03
C ARG A 209 -3.09 -10.54 -0.11
N GLY A 210 -3.10 -9.60 -1.05
CA GLY A 210 -2.02 -8.63 -1.25
C GLY A 210 -1.75 -7.78 -0.02
N VAL A 211 -2.78 -7.41 0.76
CA VAL A 211 -2.60 -6.68 2.04
C VAL A 211 -1.72 -7.45 3.00
N ALA A 212 -1.98 -8.74 3.19
CA ALA A 212 -1.17 -9.59 4.07
C ALA A 212 0.28 -9.74 3.56
N ARG A 213 0.47 -9.73 2.23
CA ARG A 213 1.77 -9.87 1.57
C ARG A 213 2.57 -8.57 1.50
N LEU A 214 1.99 -7.41 1.81
CA LEU A 214 2.76 -6.14 1.92
C LEU A 214 3.90 -6.29 2.94
N PHE A 215 3.70 -7.11 3.97
CA PHE A 215 4.70 -7.41 4.97
C PHE A 215 5.86 -8.30 4.48
N GLU A 216 5.75 -8.86 3.27
CA GLU A 216 6.74 -9.72 2.65
C GLU A 216 7.53 -8.99 1.56
N ARG A 217 6.88 -8.09 0.82
CA ARG A 217 7.44 -7.50 -0.42
C ARG A 217 7.94 -6.07 -0.31
N CYS A 218 7.67 -5.35 0.77
CA CYS A 218 8.14 -3.98 1.05
C CYS A 218 7.75 -2.88 0.03
N ALA A 219 7.20 -3.25 -1.13
CA ALA A 219 6.72 -2.36 -2.17
C ALA A 219 5.44 -2.94 -2.80
N PRO A 220 4.46 -2.10 -3.18
CA PRO A 220 4.40 -0.64 -2.93
C PRO A 220 4.24 -0.30 -1.43
N PRO A 221 4.45 0.98 -1.04
CA PRO A 221 4.14 1.45 0.31
C PRO A 221 2.69 1.11 0.71
N PRO A 222 2.40 0.79 1.99
CA PRO A 222 1.08 0.33 2.41
C PRO A 222 -0.03 1.35 2.10
N GLY A 223 0.24 2.64 2.33
CA GLY A 223 -0.71 3.71 2.04
C GLY A 223 -1.08 3.79 0.55
N ASP A 224 -0.09 3.67 -0.33
CA ASP A 224 -0.31 3.72 -1.79
C ASP A 224 -1.15 2.53 -2.27
N TYR A 225 -0.86 1.33 -1.75
CA TYR A 225 -1.63 0.12 -2.06
C TYR A 225 -3.09 0.23 -1.63
N LEU A 226 -3.32 0.62 -0.38
CA LEU A 226 -4.68 0.74 0.16
C LEU A 226 -5.46 1.86 -0.52
N ALA A 227 -4.80 2.98 -0.86
CA ALA A 227 -5.42 4.06 -1.61
C ALA A 227 -5.80 3.63 -3.03
N ALA A 228 -4.94 2.86 -3.71
CA ALA A 228 -5.19 2.37 -5.07
C ALA A 228 -6.40 1.43 -5.17
N PHE A 229 -6.68 0.65 -4.12
CA PHE A 229 -7.75 -0.34 -4.12
C PHE A 229 -8.87 -0.03 -3.11
N ARG A 230 -8.96 1.22 -2.66
CA ARG A 230 -9.85 1.67 -1.58
C ARG A 230 -11.32 1.29 -1.79
N ASP A 231 -11.79 1.32 -3.03
CA ASP A 231 -13.19 1.07 -3.36
C ASP A 231 -13.50 -0.42 -3.60
N VAL A 232 -12.47 -1.27 -3.72
CA VAL A 232 -12.59 -2.73 -3.79
C VAL A 232 -12.38 -3.38 -2.42
N LEU A 233 -11.48 -2.80 -1.61
CA LEU A 233 -11.14 -3.28 -0.29
C LEU A 233 -12.23 -2.93 0.74
N SER A 234 -12.61 -3.91 1.55
CA SER A 234 -13.41 -3.67 2.74
C SER A 234 -12.50 -3.40 3.94
N ASP A 235 -12.63 -2.21 4.53
CA ASP A 235 -11.98 -1.81 5.78
C ASP A 235 -12.16 -2.85 6.89
N GLU A 236 -13.35 -3.45 6.96
CA GLU A 236 -13.67 -4.49 7.95
C GLU A 236 -12.85 -5.78 7.82
N ARG A 237 -12.18 -6.00 6.69
CA ARG A 237 -11.35 -7.18 6.41
C ARG A 237 -9.87 -6.87 6.48
N TRP A 238 -9.45 -5.76 5.86
CA TRP A 238 -8.02 -5.45 5.78
C TRP A 238 -7.47 -4.89 7.10
N LEU A 239 -8.23 -4.07 7.83
CA LEU A 239 -7.75 -3.44 9.06
C LEU A 239 -7.41 -4.47 10.16
N PRO A 240 -8.28 -5.46 10.48
CA PRO A 240 -7.94 -6.51 11.44
C PRO A 240 -6.73 -7.35 11.01
N THR A 241 -6.57 -7.57 9.70
CA THR A 241 -5.43 -8.31 9.12
C THR A 241 -4.12 -7.53 9.32
N LEU A 242 -4.13 -6.23 9.02
CA LEU A 242 -2.97 -5.35 9.20
C LEU A 242 -2.57 -5.24 10.67
N LEU A 243 -3.53 -4.99 11.56
CA LEU A 243 -3.29 -4.94 13.00
C LEU A 243 -2.73 -6.27 13.54
N GLY A 244 -3.27 -7.41 13.10
CA GLY A 244 -2.75 -8.71 13.55
C GLY A 244 -1.34 -9.03 13.08
N LYS A 245 -0.97 -8.57 11.88
CA LYS A 245 0.42 -8.69 11.41
C LYS A 245 1.36 -7.75 12.15
N LEU A 246 0.92 -6.56 12.53
CA LEU A 246 1.69 -5.63 13.36
C LEU A 246 1.87 -6.17 14.78
N GLU A 247 0.85 -6.73 15.41
CA GLU A 247 0.95 -7.35 16.73
C GLU A 247 2.00 -8.46 16.76
N GLY A 248 1.91 -9.41 15.82
CA GLY A 248 2.89 -10.50 15.74
C GLY A 248 4.32 -10.04 15.44
N ARG A 249 4.52 -8.77 15.05
CA ARG A 249 5.83 -8.18 14.75
C ARG A 249 6.28 -7.13 15.76
N ALA A 250 5.39 -6.54 16.55
CA ALA A 250 5.76 -5.60 17.60
C ALA A 250 6.72 -6.23 18.64
N ASP A 251 6.64 -7.56 18.79
CA ASP A 251 7.56 -8.36 19.61
C ASP A 251 8.90 -8.66 18.91
N LEU A 252 8.95 -8.56 17.57
CA LEU A 252 10.12 -8.80 16.75
C LEU A 252 10.76 -7.45 16.40
N ARG A 253 11.50 -6.89 17.37
CA ARG A 253 12.49 -5.83 17.14
C ARG A 253 13.62 -6.32 16.23
N ASP A 254 13.31 -6.76 15.02
CA ASP A 254 14.31 -7.13 14.04
C ASP A 254 14.03 -6.41 12.73
N ARG A 255 14.96 -5.50 12.48
CA ARG A 255 15.19 -4.73 11.27
C ARG A 255 15.52 -5.70 10.14
N VAL A 256 14.52 -6.42 9.62
CA VAL A 256 14.63 -7.04 8.31
C VAL A 256 14.72 -5.88 7.31
N GLY A 257 15.92 -5.65 6.80
CA GLY A 257 16.21 -4.55 5.89
C GLY A 257 15.21 -4.50 4.73
N GLY A 258 14.68 -3.31 4.45
CA GLY A 258 13.75 -3.06 3.35
C GLY A 258 12.31 -2.78 3.75
N MET A 259 11.87 -3.12 4.98
CA MET A 259 10.49 -2.92 5.41
C MET A 259 10.12 -1.44 5.64
N PRO A 260 8.89 -1.02 5.27
CA PRO A 260 8.36 0.30 5.63
C PRO A 260 8.42 0.57 7.12
N ALA A 261 8.74 1.81 7.50
CA ALA A 261 8.76 2.25 8.89
C ALA A 261 7.39 2.07 9.56
N ALA A 262 7.36 1.84 10.88
CA ALA A 262 6.13 1.74 11.67
C ALA A 262 5.15 2.90 11.38
N ALA A 263 5.69 4.10 11.20
CA ALA A 263 4.96 5.30 10.83
C ALA A 263 4.12 5.16 9.55
N GLU A 264 4.62 4.48 8.53
CA GLU A 264 3.89 4.30 7.26
C GLU A 264 2.66 3.40 7.45
N TRP A 265 2.80 2.35 8.26
CA TRP A 265 1.68 1.47 8.61
C TRP A 265 0.63 2.19 9.46
N LEU A 266 1.06 3.00 10.43
CA LEU A 266 0.16 3.78 11.28
C LEU A 266 -0.60 4.84 10.47
N ARG A 267 0.06 5.54 9.53
CA ARG A 267 -0.61 6.48 8.61
C ARG A 267 -1.62 5.78 7.71
N ALA A 268 -1.30 4.59 7.21
CA ALA A 268 -2.21 3.78 6.42
C ALA A 268 -3.45 3.37 7.24
N ILE A 269 -3.25 2.91 8.49
CA ILE A 269 -4.33 2.56 9.43
C ILE A 269 -5.20 3.78 9.74
N ALA A 270 -4.61 4.96 9.94
CA ALA A 270 -5.36 6.19 10.20
C ALA A 270 -6.34 6.55 9.07
N GLY A 271 -6.10 6.08 7.84
CA GLY A 271 -6.98 6.26 6.68
C GLY A 271 -8.21 5.35 6.62
N ALA A 272 -8.33 4.37 7.54
CA ALA A 272 -9.50 3.48 7.60
C ALA A 272 -10.78 4.26 7.96
N ARG A 273 -11.87 3.96 7.26
CA ARG A 273 -13.20 4.56 7.47
C ARG A 273 -14.08 3.71 8.38
N ALA A 274 -13.97 2.38 8.30
CA ALA A 274 -14.73 1.47 9.14
C ALA A 274 -13.86 0.84 10.24
N TRP A 275 -14.12 1.22 11.48
CA TRP A 275 -13.44 0.70 12.66
C TRP A 275 -14.39 -0.19 13.46
N LYS A 276 -13.86 -1.28 14.01
CA LYS A 276 -14.56 -2.07 15.03
C LYS A 276 -13.92 -1.87 16.39
N ALA A 277 -14.71 -2.11 17.43
CA ALA A 277 -14.26 -2.00 18.81
C ALA A 277 -13.03 -2.88 19.13
N ASN A 278 -12.89 -4.04 18.49
CA ASN A 278 -11.70 -4.87 18.65
C ASN A 278 -10.45 -4.27 17.97
N ASP A 279 -10.61 -3.57 16.85
CA ASP A 279 -9.47 -2.99 16.10
C ASP A 279 -8.78 -1.90 16.92
N ILE A 280 -9.55 -1.01 17.55
CA ILE A 280 -8.96 0.05 18.39
C ILE A 280 -8.29 -0.52 19.64
N ARG A 281 -8.86 -1.58 20.24
CA ARG A 281 -8.26 -2.28 21.39
C ARG A 281 -6.89 -2.85 21.03
N ARG A 282 -6.81 -3.52 19.88
CA ARG A 282 -5.58 -4.06 19.33
C ARG A 282 -4.54 -2.98 19.08
N LEU A 283 -4.93 -1.87 18.43
CA LEU A 283 -4.03 -0.76 18.14
C LEU A 283 -3.45 -0.14 19.43
N VAL A 284 -4.28 0.11 20.45
CA VAL A 284 -3.84 0.67 21.74
C VAL A 284 -2.77 -0.19 22.42
N ARG A 285 -2.76 -1.51 22.18
CA ARG A 285 -1.77 -2.45 22.75
C ARG A 285 -0.46 -2.48 21.99
N LEU A 286 -0.36 -1.86 20.82
CA LEU A 286 0.88 -1.69 20.09
C LEU A 286 1.76 -0.57 20.68
N GLU A 287 1.88 -0.52 22.02
CA GLU A 287 2.71 0.45 22.77
C GLU A 287 4.13 0.61 22.18
N PRO A 288 4.84 -0.46 21.76
CA PRO A 288 6.16 -0.29 21.15
C PRO A 288 6.17 0.66 19.94
N LEU A 289 5.08 0.70 19.15
CA LEU A 289 4.99 1.61 17.99
C LEU A 289 4.74 3.06 18.41
N PHE A 290 4.08 3.28 19.55
CA PHE A 290 3.96 4.61 20.14
C PHE A 290 5.33 5.17 20.53
N GLU A 291 6.24 4.30 21.00
CA GLU A 291 7.58 4.75 21.37
C GLU A 291 8.41 5.20 20.16
N ASP A 292 8.21 4.55 19.01
CA ASP A 292 8.92 4.80 17.74
C ASP A 292 8.40 6.06 17.01
N ASP A 293 7.09 6.21 16.81
CA ASP A 293 6.47 7.39 16.18
C ASP A 293 5.16 7.78 16.90
N PRO A 294 5.24 8.64 17.93
CA PRO A 294 4.08 9.06 18.72
C PRO A 294 3.02 9.80 17.90
N GLU A 295 3.41 10.56 16.88
CA GLU A 295 2.51 11.40 16.08
C GLU A 295 1.65 10.54 15.15
N ALA A 296 2.29 9.60 14.43
CA ALA A 296 1.56 8.67 13.57
C ALA A 296 0.63 7.76 14.40
N PHE A 297 1.08 7.33 15.58
CA PHE A 297 0.28 6.51 16.48
C PHE A 297 -0.95 7.26 16.99
N MET A 298 -0.75 8.50 17.43
CA MET A 298 -1.82 9.38 17.88
C MET A 298 -2.84 9.64 16.78
N ALA A 299 -2.40 9.97 15.57
CA ALA A 299 -3.29 10.18 14.43
C ALA A 299 -4.16 8.95 14.13
N ALA A 300 -3.58 7.75 14.21
CA ALA A 300 -4.31 6.49 14.04
C ALA A 300 -5.37 6.26 15.13
N ILE A 301 -5.02 6.47 16.40
CA ILE A 301 -5.97 6.36 17.52
C ILE A 301 -7.09 7.39 17.40
N VAL A 302 -6.77 8.67 17.15
CA VAL A 302 -7.77 9.73 17.02
C VAL A 302 -8.73 9.46 15.87
N SER A 303 -8.23 8.94 14.74
CA SER A 303 -9.06 8.51 13.62
C SER A 303 -10.05 7.42 14.04
N GLY A 304 -9.57 6.37 14.72
CA GLY A 304 -10.44 5.30 15.21
C GLY A 304 -11.43 5.75 16.30
N VAL A 305 -11.02 6.63 17.20
CA VAL A 305 -11.91 7.23 18.22
C VAL A 305 -13.05 7.98 17.56
N ARG A 306 -12.77 8.84 16.56
CA ARG A 306 -13.80 9.58 15.81
C ARG A 306 -14.74 8.64 15.06
N ALA A 307 -14.21 7.57 14.46
CA ALA A 307 -15.03 6.60 13.73
C ALA A 307 -15.95 5.78 14.65
N LEU A 308 -15.51 5.49 15.88
CA LEU A 308 -16.26 4.67 16.84
C LEU A 308 -17.21 5.48 17.72
N GLU A 309 -17.08 6.80 17.81
CA GLU A 309 -17.87 7.63 18.73
C GLU A 309 -19.39 7.50 18.52
N GLY A 310 -19.84 7.35 17.27
CA GLY A 310 -21.26 7.17 16.96
C GLY A 310 -21.81 5.76 17.17
N SER A 311 -20.96 4.72 17.07
CA SER A 311 -21.38 3.31 17.06
C SER A 311 -21.01 2.56 18.33
N GLU A 312 -19.81 2.78 18.84
CA GLU A 312 -19.20 2.10 19.99
C GLU A 312 -18.52 3.13 20.93
N PRO A 313 -19.28 4.08 21.50
CA PRO A 313 -18.71 5.21 22.24
C PRO A 313 -17.88 4.82 23.46
N ALA A 314 -18.19 3.68 24.10
CA ALA A 314 -17.39 3.16 25.21
C ALA A 314 -15.96 2.77 24.78
N SER A 315 -15.81 2.18 23.59
CA SER A 315 -14.49 1.82 23.05
C SER A 315 -13.69 3.05 22.62
N ALA A 316 -14.37 4.09 22.13
CA ALA A 316 -13.76 5.39 21.86
C ALA A 316 -13.19 6.03 23.15
N VAL A 317 -13.96 6.03 24.25
CA VAL A 317 -13.50 6.51 25.56
C VAL A 317 -12.31 5.69 26.07
N PHE A 318 -12.39 4.36 26.02
CA PHE A 318 -11.29 3.47 26.42
C PHE A 318 -9.99 3.79 25.68
N ALA A 319 -10.07 3.95 24.36
CA ALA A 319 -8.92 4.22 23.51
C ALA A 319 -8.31 5.61 23.79
N ALA A 320 -9.14 6.63 23.96
CA ALA A 320 -8.70 7.98 24.30
C ALA A 320 -8.00 8.05 25.67
N LEU A 321 -8.58 7.42 26.70
CA LEU A 321 -7.94 7.31 28.02
C LEU A 321 -6.61 6.55 27.95
N SER A 322 -6.55 5.48 27.15
CA SER A 322 -5.33 4.70 26.96
C SER A 322 -4.21 5.49 26.27
N LEU A 323 -4.53 6.28 25.24
CA LEU A 323 -3.56 7.16 24.58
C LEU A 323 -3.00 8.21 25.55
N LEU A 324 -3.87 8.85 26.33
CA LEU A 324 -3.46 9.83 27.33
C LEU A 324 -2.60 9.19 28.44
N HIS A 325 -2.91 7.95 28.83
CA HIS A 325 -2.08 7.17 29.75
C HIS A 325 -0.68 6.91 29.19
N LEU A 326 -0.57 6.44 27.93
CA LEU A 326 0.71 6.19 27.26
C LEU A 326 1.56 7.47 27.17
N ALA A 327 0.96 8.59 26.80
CA ALA A 327 1.62 9.89 26.71
C ALA A 327 2.20 10.34 28.07
N ARG A 328 1.38 10.26 29.13
CA ARG A 328 1.82 10.57 30.49
C ARG A 328 2.95 9.66 30.95
N ARG A 329 2.86 8.35 30.67
CA ARG A 329 3.90 7.38 31.05
C ARG A 329 5.21 7.71 30.37
N ARG A 330 5.20 8.00 29.07
CA ARG A 330 6.40 8.43 28.32
C ARG A 330 7.03 9.69 28.92
N ARG A 331 6.23 10.73 29.16
CA ARG A 331 6.67 11.97 29.82
C ARG A 331 7.32 11.67 31.18
N ALA A 332 6.69 10.83 32.00
CA ALA A 332 7.20 10.52 33.33
C ALA A 332 8.51 9.71 33.29
N VAL A 333 8.69 8.83 32.31
CA VAL A 333 9.91 8.00 32.17
C VAL A 333 11.08 8.80 31.62
N ARG A 334 10.86 9.62 30.58
CA ARG A 334 11.94 10.37 29.90
C ARG A 334 12.22 11.73 30.54
N SER A 335 11.21 12.35 31.14
CA SER A 335 11.28 13.70 31.74
C SER A 335 11.79 14.78 30.77
N GLU A 336 11.47 14.67 29.48
CA GLU A 336 11.86 15.63 28.44
C GLU A 336 10.77 16.68 28.19
N LEU A 337 11.17 17.93 27.92
CA LEU A 337 10.24 19.04 27.62
C LEU A 337 9.34 18.71 26.40
N ALA A 338 9.92 18.12 25.37
CA ALA A 338 9.20 17.75 24.16
C ALA A 338 8.09 16.71 24.41
N ASP A 339 8.23 15.85 25.43
CA ASP A 339 7.17 14.88 25.78
C ASP A 339 6.03 15.54 26.56
N ALA A 340 6.29 16.62 27.30
CA ALA A 340 5.24 17.43 27.92
C ALA A 340 4.43 18.22 26.87
N GLU A 341 5.09 18.82 25.89
CA GLU A 341 4.44 19.50 24.76
C GLU A 341 3.57 18.53 23.94
N ARG A 342 4.04 17.28 23.75
CA ARG A 342 3.27 16.22 23.08
C ARG A 342 2.03 15.79 23.89
N GLU A 343 2.16 15.56 25.19
CA GLU A 343 1.01 15.24 26.04
C GLU A 343 -0.05 16.35 25.95
N GLU A 344 0.36 17.62 25.98
CA GLU A 344 -0.55 18.76 25.82
C GLU A 344 -1.22 18.79 24.44
N ALA A 345 -0.45 18.58 23.35
CA ALA A 345 -1.01 18.44 22.01
C ALA A 345 -2.05 17.31 21.94
N PHE A 346 -1.82 16.21 22.65
CA PHE A 346 -2.74 15.08 22.67
C PHE A 346 -4.02 15.36 23.45
N VAL A 347 -3.89 16.04 24.58
CA VAL A 347 -5.03 16.53 25.35
C VAL A 347 -5.88 17.48 24.51
N LEU A 348 -5.26 18.40 23.77
CA LEU A 348 -5.98 19.35 22.90
C LEU A 348 -6.75 18.62 21.78
N ALA A 349 -6.10 17.72 21.05
CA ALA A 349 -6.74 17.00 19.95
C ALA A 349 -7.92 16.11 20.40
N LEU A 350 -7.84 15.52 21.60
CA LEU A 350 -8.93 14.73 22.17
C LEU A 350 -10.04 15.60 22.75
N ARG A 351 -9.73 16.79 23.25
CA ARG A 351 -10.72 17.74 23.77
C ARG A 351 -11.72 18.17 22.69
N ASP A 352 -11.28 18.25 21.44
CA ASP A 352 -12.12 18.64 20.30
C ASP A 352 -13.16 17.58 19.90
N LEU A 353 -13.16 16.42 20.55
CA LEU A 353 -14.17 15.39 20.37
C LEU A 353 -15.43 15.70 21.20
N PRO A 354 -16.64 15.30 20.75
CA PRO A 354 -17.89 15.48 21.51
C PRO A 354 -17.83 15.03 22.98
N SER A 355 -17.19 13.89 23.28
CA SER A 355 -16.95 13.43 24.68
C SER A 355 -15.61 13.88 25.28
N GLY A 356 -14.84 14.66 24.52
CA GLY A 356 -13.44 14.99 24.77
C GLY A 356 -13.20 15.74 26.07
N GLU A 357 -14.03 16.74 26.39
CA GLU A 357 -13.88 17.51 27.62
C GLU A 357 -13.97 16.63 28.86
N MET A 358 -14.92 15.68 28.88
CA MET A 358 -15.10 14.79 30.02
C MET A 358 -13.98 13.75 30.11
N ILE A 359 -13.50 13.24 28.98
CA ILE A 359 -12.33 12.34 28.92
C ILE A 359 -11.08 13.04 29.49
N VAL A 360 -10.85 14.30 29.12
CA VAL A 360 -9.72 15.09 29.64
C VAL A 360 -9.87 15.34 31.15
N ARG A 361 -11.07 15.66 31.63
CA ARG A 361 -11.35 15.80 33.07
C ARG A 361 -11.10 14.48 33.82
N LEU A 362 -11.55 13.35 33.28
CA LEU A 362 -11.27 12.03 33.85
C LEU A 362 -9.77 11.74 33.88
N HIS A 363 -9.06 11.99 32.79
CA HIS A 363 -7.62 11.81 32.72
C HIS A 363 -6.87 12.60 33.80
N ALA A 364 -7.30 13.83 34.09
CA ALA A 364 -6.76 14.63 35.19
C ALA A 364 -7.01 13.99 36.56
N GLN A 365 -8.23 13.49 36.83
CA GLN A 365 -8.54 12.79 38.10
C GLN A 365 -7.80 11.45 38.24
N LEU A 366 -7.52 10.78 37.12
CA LEU A 366 -6.73 9.55 37.08
C LEU A 366 -5.23 9.80 37.29
N ALA A 367 -4.76 11.06 37.29
CA ALA A 367 -3.36 11.40 37.58
C ALA A 367 -2.91 11.01 38.99
N ASP A 368 -3.86 10.94 39.92
CA ASP A 368 -3.59 10.56 41.31
C ASP A 368 -3.26 9.06 41.46
N LEU A 369 -3.59 8.23 40.47
CA LEU A 369 -3.31 6.79 40.49
C LEU A 369 -1.88 6.48 40.03
N PRO A 370 -1.15 5.58 40.74
CA PRO A 370 0.17 5.16 40.29
C PRO A 370 0.04 4.06 39.23
N MET A 371 -0.23 4.50 38.01
CA MET A 371 -0.37 3.66 36.81
C MET A 371 1.01 3.34 36.22
N ASP A 372 1.78 2.47 36.88
CA ASP A 372 3.09 1.97 36.43
C ASP A 372 4.16 3.03 36.12
N ILE A 373 3.99 4.24 36.64
CA ILE A 373 5.01 5.30 36.64
C ILE A 373 6.03 5.00 37.76
N PRO A 374 7.34 4.90 37.47
CA PRO A 374 8.38 4.75 38.49
C PRO A 374 8.28 5.86 39.54
N GLY A 375 8.22 5.50 40.83
CA GLY A 375 8.14 6.44 41.96
C GLY A 375 6.73 6.85 42.42
N ALA A 376 5.70 6.78 41.57
CA ALA A 376 4.33 7.13 41.95
C ALA A 376 3.69 6.11 42.92
N ARG A 377 4.11 4.83 42.84
CA ARG A 377 3.58 3.72 43.65
C ARG A 377 3.71 3.90 45.16
N ALA A 378 4.60 4.78 45.63
CA ALA A 378 4.82 5.00 47.06
C ALA A 378 3.64 5.75 47.72
N VAL A 379 3.10 6.80 47.08
CA VAL A 379 2.14 7.71 47.75
C VAL A 379 0.76 7.05 47.93
N TRP A 380 0.23 6.40 46.90
CA TRP A 380 -1.12 5.80 46.92
C TRP A 380 -1.29 4.73 48.00
N ARG A 381 -0.25 3.92 48.23
CA ARG A 381 -0.27 2.87 49.26
C ARG A 381 -0.38 3.43 50.68
N HIS A 382 0.03 4.69 50.89
CA HIS A 382 -0.02 5.37 52.19
C HIS A 382 -1.31 6.18 52.40
N LEU A 383 -2.17 6.29 51.38
CA LEU A 383 -3.48 6.93 51.53
C LEU A 383 -4.44 6.02 52.33
N GLY A 384 -5.18 6.61 53.26
CA GLY A 384 -6.23 5.93 54.00
C GLY A 384 -7.49 5.68 53.18
N ASN A 385 -8.43 4.93 53.76
CA ASN A 385 -9.70 4.61 53.10
C ASN A 385 -10.56 5.85 52.81
N ALA A 386 -10.44 6.90 53.62
CA ALA A 386 -11.20 8.14 53.44
C ALA A 386 -10.72 8.92 52.21
N GLU A 387 -9.41 9.03 52.01
CA GLU A 387 -8.80 9.70 50.86
C GLU A 387 -9.09 8.94 49.57
N LYS A 388 -8.96 7.61 49.58
CA LYS A 388 -9.32 6.74 48.45
C LYS A 388 -10.82 6.83 48.14
N GLY A 389 -11.68 6.88 49.16
CA GLY A 389 -13.12 7.07 49.01
C GLY A 389 -13.49 8.42 48.40
N LEU A 390 -12.82 9.50 48.82
CA LEU A 390 -12.98 10.83 48.22
C LEU A 390 -12.58 10.84 46.74
N TRP A 391 -11.48 10.19 46.39
CA TRP A 391 -11.06 10.03 45.00
C TRP A 391 -12.10 9.26 44.18
N GLN A 392 -12.61 8.12 44.69
CA GLN A 392 -13.67 7.35 44.02
C GLN A 392 -14.94 8.19 43.80
N TRP A 393 -15.32 9.01 44.79
CA TRP A 393 -16.46 9.92 44.67
C TRP A 393 -16.25 10.97 43.57
N ARG A 394 -15.05 11.57 43.47
CA ARG A 394 -14.72 12.53 42.40
C ARG A 394 -14.82 11.90 41.02
N ILE A 395 -14.30 10.69 40.85
CA ILE A 395 -14.42 9.96 39.58
C ILE A 395 -15.88 9.75 39.21
N ARG A 396 -16.72 9.27 40.14
CA ARG A 396 -18.16 9.08 39.91
C ARG A 396 -18.87 10.38 39.54
N ALA A 397 -18.51 11.49 40.18
CA ALA A 397 -19.09 12.80 39.90
C ALA A 397 -18.77 13.27 38.47
N VAL A 398 -17.57 12.97 37.96
CA VAL A 398 -17.18 13.29 36.57
C VAL A 398 -17.90 12.39 35.56
N VAL A 399 -17.97 11.09 35.83
CA VAL A 399 -18.63 10.14 34.91
C VAL A 399 -20.16 10.32 34.87
N GLY A 400 -20.78 10.68 36.00
CA GLY A 400 -22.23 10.83 36.07
C GLY A 400 -22.96 9.56 35.66
N ASP A 401 -24.10 9.69 34.98
CA ASP A 401 -24.90 8.58 34.42
C ASP A 401 -24.54 8.22 32.97
N ASP A 402 -23.45 8.77 32.43
CA ASP A 402 -23.04 8.52 31.06
C ASP A 402 -22.55 7.07 30.89
N ARG A 403 -23.31 6.28 30.13
CA ARG A 403 -23.05 4.86 29.91
C ARG A 403 -21.73 4.60 29.17
N ALA A 404 -21.35 5.47 28.23
CA ALA A 404 -20.11 5.31 27.47
C ALA A 404 -18.89 5.59 28.34
N LEU A 405 -18.93 6.68 29.11
CA LEU A 405 -17.86 7.03 30.04
C LEU A 405 -17.69 5.98 31.13
N ARG A 406 -18.79 5.50 31.72
CA ARG A 406 -18.78 4.40 32.71
C ARG A 406 -18.06 3.16 32.19
N ARG A 407 -18.48 2.68 31.01
CA ARG A 407 -17.97 1.45 30.41
C ARG A 407 -16.52 1.60 29.93
N GLY A 408 -16.22 2.70 29.23
CA GLY A 408 -14.87 2.96 28.74
C GLY A 408 -13.86 3.13 29.88
N LEU A 409 -14.27 3.79 30.97
CA LEU A 409 -13.46 3.90 32.18
C LEU A 409 -13.28 2.54 32.87
N ALA A 410 -14.34 1.75 33.03
CA ALA A 410 -14.25 0.42 33.63
C ALA A 410 -13.27 -0.48 32.84
N GLU A 411 -13.37 -0.50 31.50
CA GLU A 411 -12.44 -1.21 30.63
C GLU A 411 -11.00 -0.70 30.79
N PHE A 412 -10.81 0.63 30.83
CA PHE A 412 -9.48 1.24 31.04
C PHE A 412 -8.85 0.82 32.38
N LEU A 413 -9.63 0.82 33.47
CA LEU A 413 -9.14 0.43 34.79
C LEU A 413 -8.79 -1.07 34.85
N LEU A 414 -9.59 -1.92 34.21
CA LEU A 414 -9.26 -3.34 34.07
C LEU A 414 -7.96 -3.55 33.28
N ALA A 415 -7.76 -2.76 32.23
CA ALA A 415 -6.67 -2.85 31.27
C ALA A 415 -5.30 -2.35 31.76
N TRP A 416 -5.27 -1.29 32.57
CA TRP A 416 -4.03 -0.54 32.83
C TRP A 416 -3.63 -0.44 34.31
N MET A 417 -4.48 -0.85 35.25
CA MET A 417 -4.10 -0.80 36.66
C MET A 417 -3.10 -1.90 37.02
N SER A 418 -2.04 -1.55 37.76
CA SER A 418 -1.21 -2.53 38.46
C SER A 418 -2.04 -3.34 39.46
N GLN A 419 -1.61 -4.55 39.81
CA GLN A 419 -2.37 -5.44 40.69
C GLN A 419 -2.68 -4.81 42.06
N ASP A 420 -1.73 -4.06 42.64
CA ASP A 420 -1.91 -3.44 43.95
C ASP A 420 -2.94 -2.31 43.93
N VAL A 421 -2.91 -1.48 42.88
CA VAL A 421 -3.87 -0.39 42.70
C VAL A 421 -5.25 -0.94 42.34
N TYR A 422 -5.29 -1.98 41.51
CA TYR A 422 -6.54 -2.58 41.07
C TYR A 422 -7.39 -3.07 42.24
N ARG A 423 -6.79 -3.66 43.29
CA ARG A 423 -7.54 -4.07 44.50
C ARG A 423 -8.31 -2.92 45.16
N ASP A 424 -7.75 -1.71 45.14
CA ASP A 424 -8.42 -0.52 45.70
C ASP A 424 -9.48 0.07 44.75
N VAL A 425 -9.37 -0.22 43.46
CA VAL A 425 -10.20 0.34 42.38
C VAL A 425 -11.28 -0.64 41.91
N GLU A 426 -11.17 -1.92 42.25
CA GLU A 426 -12.09 -2.99 41.86
C GLU A 426 -13.55 -2.68 42.22
N ARG A 427 -13.78 -2.17 43.44
CA ARG A 427 -15.11 -1.72 43.86
C ARG A 427 -15.67 -0.58 42.99
N LEU A 428 -14.80 0.32 42.52
CA LEU A 428 -15.21 1.36 41.59
C LEU A 428 -15.59 0.76 40.23
N VAL A 429 -14.83 -0.23 39.73
CA VAL A 429 -15.17 -0.92 38.46
C VAL A 429 -16.55 -1.55 38.53
N VAL A 430 -16.87 -2.23 39.64
CA VAL A 430 -18.19 -2.78 39.90
C VAL A 430 -19.25 -1.67 39.90
N ASP A 431 -19.04 -0.61 40.68
CA ASP A 431 -20.01 0.49 40.82
C ASP A 431 -20.22 1.31 39.52
N LEU A 432 -19.27 1.28 38.58
CA LEU A 432 -19.38 1.94 37.27
C LEU A 432 -20.29 1.17 36.30
N LEU A 433 -20.37 -0.15 36.43
CA LEU A 433 -21.20 -0.98 35.57
C LEU A 433 -22.60 -1.06 36.24
N PRO A 434 -23.72 -0.85 35.52
CA PRO A 434 -25.05 -0.93 36.14
C PRO A 434 -25.56 -2.38 36.27
N PRO A 435 -26.30 -2.75 37.33
CA PRO A 435 -26.64 -4.15 37.68
C PRO A 435 -27.31 -4.97 36.58
N ALA A 436 -28.14 -4.32 35.77
CA ALA A 436 -28.89 -4.98 34.71
C ALA A 436 -28.04 -5.37 33.47
N GLN A 437 -26.80 -4.85 33.36
CA GLN A 437 -25.95 -5.02 32.16
C GLN A 437 -24.49 -5.36 32.50
N GLU A 438 -24.13 -5.36 33.79
CA GLU A 438 -22.81 -5.71 34.33
C GLU A 438 -22.28 -7.02 33.76
N LEU A 439 -23.09 -8.08 33.86
CA LEU A 439 -22.65 -9.43 33.54
C LEU A 439 -22.32 -9.59 32.05
N ASP A 440 -23.13 -9.00 31.16
CA ASP A 440 -22.93 -9.11 29.72
C ASP A 440 -21.69 -8.34 29.27
N VAL A 441 -21.49 -7.12 29.79
CA VAL A 441 -20.29 -6.32 29.49
C VAL A 441 -19.04 -7.04 29.99
N LEU A 442 -19.04 -7.55 31.22
CA LEU A 442 -17.92 -8.29 31.78
C LEU A 442 -17.64 -9.58 31.00
N ARG A 443 -18.69 -10.29 30.55
CA ARG A 443 -18.53 -11.47 29.67
C ARG A 443 -17.92 -11.12 28.32
N THR A 444 -18.31 -9.99 27.72
CA THR A 444 -17.68 -9.51 26.48
C THR A 444 -16.21 -9.16 26.72
N LEU A 445 -15.89 -8.45 27.80
CA LEU A 445 -14.50 -8.11 28.14
C LEU A 445 -13.66 -9.34 28.53
N ALA A 446 -14.29 -10.37 29.11
CA ALA A 446 -13.65 -11.66 29.39
C ALA A 446 -13.21 -12.38 28.11
N GLN A 447 -13.82 -12.07 26.97
CA GLN A 447 -13.44 -12.58 25.64
C GLN A 447 -12.48 -11.64 24.89
N SER A 448 -12.03 -10.55 25.53
CA SER A 448 -11.12 -9.59 24.88
C SER A 448 -9.75 -10.22 24.56
N CYS A 449 -9.07 -9.65 23.58
CA CYS A 449 -7.70 -10.02 23.20
C CYS A 449 -6.66 -9.68 24.29
N ASP A 450 -7.00 -8.80 25.24
CA ASP A 450 -6.12 -8.44 26.34
C ASP A 450 -6.23 -9.43 27.50
N ARG A 451 -5.14 -10.14 27.79
CA ARG A 451 -5.11 -11.18 28.81
C ARG A 451 -5.47 -10.64 30.21
N LEU A 452 -5.02 -9.44 30.57
CA LEU A 452 -5.26 -8.87 31.89
C LEU A 452 -6.72 -8.45 32.08
N THR A 453 -7.28 -7.74 31.11
CA THR A 453 -8.70 -7.38 31.06
C THR A 453 -9.57 -8.62 31.04
N SER A 454 -9.24 -9.60 30.21
CA SER A 454 -9.96 -10.87 30.11
C SER A 454 -10.01 -11.60 31.45
N LEU A 455 -8.86 -11.73 32.14
CA LEU A 455 -8.79 -12.38 33.45
C LEU A 455 -9.60 -11.63 34.51
N ARG A 456 -9.40 -10.32 34.65
CA ARG A 456 -10.09 -9.51 35.66
C ARG A 456 -11.60 -9.45 35.43
N ALA A 457 -12.02 -9.22 34.19
CA ALA A 457 -13.43 -9.20 33.84
C ALA A 457 -14.08 -10.58 34.04
N GLY A 458 -13.37 -11.67 33.71
CA GLY A 458 -13.81 -13.03 33.96
C GLY A 458 -13.95 -13.37 35.45
N CYS A 459 -13.03 -12.91 36.29
CA CYS A 459 -13.12 -13.04 37.75
C CYS A 459 -14.35 -12.29 38.30
N LEU A 460 -14.50 -11.00 37.96
CA LEU A 460 -15.66 -10.21 38.38
C LEU A 460 -16.99 -10.81 37.93
N ALA A 461 -17.08 -11.28 36.68
CA ALA A 461 -18.28 -11.94 36.17
C ALA A 461 -18.63 -13.21 36.96
N ARG A 462 -17.62 -13.99 37.39
CA ARG A 462 -17.82 -15.19 38.22
C ARG A 462 -18.28 -14.82 39.62
N GLU A 463 -17.62 -13.86 40.27
CA GLU A 463 -17.99 -13.39 41.61
C GLU A 463 -19.43 -12.86 41.64
N MET A 464 -19.85 -12.11 40.62
CA MET A 464 -21.23 -11.64 40.49
C MET A 464 -22.24 -12.77 40.23
N THR A 465 -21.83 -13.84 39.54
CA THR A 465 -22.72 -14.98 39.23
C THR A 465 -22.90 -15.91 40.42
N PHE A 466 -21.84 -16.15 41.20
CA PHE A 466 -21.79 -17.21 42.20
C PHE A 466 -21.66 -16.72 43.65
N GLY A 467 -21.49 -15.41 43.87
CA GLY A 467 -21.07 -14.86 45.16
C GLY A 467 -19.55 -15.04 45.37
N LEU A 468 -18.98 -14.27 46.29
CA LEU A 468 -17.60 -14.46 46.73
C LEU A 468 -17.47 -15.85 47.38
N PRO A 469 -16.42 -16.63 47.11
CA PRO A 469 -16.08 -17.76 47.98
C PRO A 469 -15.75 -17.20 49.37
N ASP A 470 -16.39 -17.76 50.39
CA ASP A 470 -16.22 -17.39 51.81
C ASP A 470 -14.75 -17.36 52.27
#